data_AF-A0A3D5YRN1-F1
#
_entry.id   AF-A0A3D5YRN1-F1
#
_cell.length_a   1.000
_cell.length_b   1.000
_cell.length_c   1.000
_cell.angle_alpha   90.00
_cell.angle_beta   90.00
_cell.angle_gamma   90.00
#
_symmetry.space_group_name_H-M   'P 1'
#
loop_
_entity.id
_entity.type
_entity.pdbx_description
1 polymer ?
#
loop_
_entity_poly.entity_id
_entity_poly.type
_entity_poly.pdbx_seq_one_letter_code
_entity_poly.pdbx_strand_id
1 'polypeptide(L)'
;MHTFFSEITTKLIGWQPSPFEFEVALANLALGLVGIIAVFANNSFKSAVVIVTTVFLWGAATGHIHQIIAAHNFNPGNAGTILWTDILIPLCLILALVVVSCKNRPEKGSYITNR
;
A
#
# COMPACT_ATOMS: atom_id res chain seq x y z
N MET A 1 -2.80 1.11 15.04
CA MET A 1 -1.91 0.71 16.15
C MET A 1 -1.05 1.89 16.60
N HIS A 2 -0.39 2.60 15.68
CA HIS A 2 0.44 3.78 15.95
C HIS A 2 -0.22 4.99 16.67
N THR A 3 -1.54 5.20 16.61
CA THR A 3 -2.21 6.34 17.25
C THR A 3 -2.51 6.15 18.74
N PHE A 4 -3.08 5.00 19.11
CA PHE A 4 -3.54 4.72 20.49
C PHE A 4 -2.66 3.72 21.24
N PHE A 5 -1.75 3.03 20.54
CA PHE A 5 -0.82 2.04 21.10
C PHE A 5 0.62 2.32 20.65
N SER A 6 0.99 3.61 20.61
CA SER A 6 2.33 4.04 20.18
C SER A 6 3.41 3.29 20.96
N GLU A 7 3.41 3.32 22.30
CA GLU A 7 4.40 2.60 23.14
C GLU A 7 4.56 1.10 22.84
N ILE A 8 3.45 0.39 22.57
CA ILE A 8 3.48 -1.04 22.24
C ILE A 8 4.05 -1.23 20.83
N THR A 9 3.64 -0.37 19.89
CA THR A 9 4.11 -0.40 18.51
C THR A 9 5.62 -0.11 18.46
N THR A 10 6.08 0.91 19.19
CA THR A 10 7.49 1.27 19.22
C THR A 10 8.37 0.17 19.81
N LYS A 11 7.92 -0.50 20.89
CA LYS A 11 8.63 -1.67 21.47
C LYS A 11 8.73 -2.84 20.50
N LEU A 12 7.71 -3.06 19.67
CA LEU A 12 7.71 -4.15 18.68
C LEU A 12 8.58 -3.84 17.46
N ILE A 13 8.69 -2.56 17.08
CA ILE A 13 9.53 -2.09 15.96
C ILE A 13 11.00 -1.93 16.39
N GLY A 14 11.25 -1.64 17.66
CA GLY A 14 12.57 -1.37 18.22
C GLY A 14 13.04 0.06 18.00
N TRP A 15 12.13 1.01 17.81
CA TRP A 15 12.45 2.44 17.70
C TRP A 15 12.23 3.15 19.03
N GLN A 16 12.54 4.45 19.09
CA GLN A 16 12.08 5.34 20.15
C GLN A 16 10.73 5.94 19.75
N PRO A 17 9.78 6.13 20.70
CA PRO A 17 8.48 6.71 20.39
C PRO A 17 8.64 8.11 19.78
N SER A 18 7.89 8.42 18.73
CA SER A 18 7.97 9.72 18.06
C SER A 18 6.63 10.17 17.47
N PRO A 19 6.42 11.49 17.29
CA PRO A 19 5.21 12.02 16.65
C PRO A 19 4.95 11.48 15.24
N PHE A 20 6.00 11.02 14.57
CA PHE A 20 5.92 10.43 13.24
C PHE A 20 4.99 9.20 13.18
N GLU A 21 4.86 8.44 14.27
CA GLU A 21 3.93 7.30 14.33
C GLU A 21 2.48 7.74 14.07
N PHE A 22 2.08 8.89 14.61
CA PHE A 22 0.74 9.44 14.39
C PHE A 22 0.53 9.83 12.91
N GLU A 23 1.54 10.43 12.27
CA GLU A 23 1.48 10.78 10.85
C GLU A 23 1.37 9.54 9.96
N VAL A 24 2.14 8.49 10.24
CA VAL A 24 2.04 7.18 9.55
C VAL A 24 0.66 6.57 9.75
N ALA A 25 0.08 6.69 10.94
CA ALA A 25 -1.26 6.21 11.21
C ALA A 25 -2.32 6.93 10.36
N LEU A 26 -2.22 8.26 10.25
CA LEU A 26 -3.10 9.07 9.41
C LEU A 26 -2.92 8.76 7.93
N ALA A 27 -1.68 8.56 7.47
CA ALA A 27 -1.38 8.14 6.11
C ALA A 27 -2.04 6.79 5.78
N ASN A 28 -1.90 5.80 6.67
CA ASN A 28 -2.55 4.50 6.53
C ASN A 28 -4.09 4.60 6.53
N LEU A 29 -4.67 5.47 7.37
CA LEU A 29 -6.10 5.74 7.37
C LEU A 29 -6.56 6.34 6.03
N ALA A 30 -5.82 7.32 5.51
CA ALA A 30 -6.11 7.93 4.22
C ALA A 30 -6.06 6.91 3.09
N LEU A 31 -5.01 6.07 3.03
CA LEU A 31 -4.88 4.97 2.07
C LEU A 31 -6.07 3.99 2.16
N GLY A 32 -6.49 3.63 3.38
CA GLY A 32 -7.65 2.77 3.60
C GLY A 32 -8.94 3.39 3.06
N LEU A 33 -9.18 4.67 3.33
CA LEU A 33 -10.38 5.39 2.87
C LEU A 33 -10.42 5.50 1.33
N VAL A 34 -9.32 5.91 0.70
CA VAL A 34 -9.27 5.98 -0.78
C VAL A 34 -9.37 4.60 -1.42
N GLY A 35 -8.87 3.56 -0.76
CA GLY A 35 -9.04 2.16 -1.17
C GLY A 35 -10.51 1.72 -1.19
N ILE A 36 -11.27 2.05 -0.15
CA ILE A 36 -12.71 1.77 -0.09
C ILE A 36 -13.46 2.52 -1.21
N ILE A 37 -13.16 3.81 -1.39
CA ILE A 37 -13.76 4.63 -2.45
C ILE A 37 -13.40 4.05 -3.84
N ALA A 38 -12.18 3.56 -4.01
CA ALA A 38 -11.70 3.04 -5.30
C ALA A 38 -12.51 1.85 -5.80
N VAL A 39 -13.08 1.02 -4.92
CA VAL A 39 -13.92 -0.14 -5.31
C VAL A 39 -15.07 0.30 -6.24
N PHE A 40 -15.70 1.44 -5.92
CA PHE A 40 -16.86 1.98 -6.63
C PHE A 40 -16.49 2.97 -7.74
N ALA A 41 -15.23 3.34 -7.85
CA ALA A 41 -14.76 4.35 -8.81
C ALA A 41 -14.38 3.77 -10.17
N ASN A 42 -14.11 4.67 -11.13
CA ASN A 42 -13.62 4.32 -12.46
C ASN A 42 -12.16 3.80 -12.43
N ASN A 43 -11.71 3.20 -13.54
CA ASN A 43 -10.37 2.60 -13.63
C ASN A 43 -9.24 3.62 -13.47
N SER A 44 -9.44 4.88 -13.86
CA SER A 44 -8.43 5.94 -13.69
C SER A 44 -8.18 6.24 -12.20
N PHE A 45 -9.26 6.36 -11.42
CA PHE A 45 -9.14 6.54 -9.97
C PHE A 45 -8.55 5.31 -9.29
N LYS A 46 -8.99 4.10 -9.67
CA LYS A 46 -8.38 2.84 -9.20
C LYS A 46 -6.87 2.82 -9.45
N SER A 47 -6.45 3.22 -10.65
CA SER A 47 -5.03 3.28 -11.01
C SER A 47 -4.25 4.27 -10.14
N ALA A 48 -4.81 5.47 -9.89
CA ALA A 48 -4.19 6.47 -9.02
C ALA A 48 -4.01 5.94 -7.58
N VAL A 49 -5.02 5.27 -7.04
CA VAL A 49 -4.95 4.67 -5.70
C VAL A 49 -3.90 3.55 -5.64
N VAL A 50 -3.85 2.66 -6.65
CA VAL A 50 -2.81 1.62 -6.70
C VAL A 50 -1.40 2.23 -6.74
N ILE A 51 -1.19 3.29 -7.54
CA ILE A 51 0.11 3.97 -7.63
C ILE A 51 0.51 4.55 -6.27
N VAL A 52 -0.36 5.34 -5.63
CA VAL A 52 -0.05 5.97 -4.35
C VAL A 52 0.22 4.93 -3.26
N THR A 53 -0.62 3.90 -3.16
CA THR A 53 -0.42 2.80 -2.19
C THR A 53 0.89 2.05 -2.46
N THR A 54 1.24 1.81 -3.73
CA THR A 54 2.49 1.13 -4.10
C THR A 54 3.71 1.94 -3.70
N VAL A 55 3.72 3.24 -4.04
CA VAL A 55 4.84 4.13 -3.70
C VAL A 55 5.06 4.19 -2.19
N PHE A 56 3.97 4.33 -1.42
CA PHE A 56 4.05 4.40 0.02
C PHE A 56 4.58 3.09 0.64
N LEU A 57 3.94 1.95 0.32
CA LEU A 57 4.28 0.67 0.94
C LEU A 57 5.65 0.14 0.48
N TRP A 58 6.00 0.22 -0.80
CA TRP A 58 7.35 -0.17 -1.23
C TRP A 58 8.44 0.77 -0.72
N GLY A 59 8.11 2.06 -0.51
CA GLY A 59 8.97 2.99 0.21
C GLY A 59 9.23 2.53 1.65
N ALA A 60 8.17 2.15 2.38
CA ALA A 60 8.27 1.60 3.74
C ALA A 60 9.07 0.29 3.78
N ALA A 61 8.80 -0.66 2.88
CA ALA A 61 9.57 -1.90 2.74
C ALA A 61 11.07 -1.62 2.52
N THR A 62 11.40 -0.62 1.70
CA THR A 62 12.79 -0.22 1.47
C THR A 62 13.43 0.28 2.76
N GLY A 63 12.71 1.07 3.56
CA GLY A 63 13.14 1.48 4.89
C GLY A 63 13.40 0.30 5.83
N HIS A 64 12.47 -0.65 5.89
CA HIS A 64 12.62 -1.88 6.67
C HIS A 64 13.86 -2.70 6.26
N ILE A 65 14.05 -2.91 4.95
CA ILE A 65 15.21 -3.62 4.39
C ILE A 65 16.51 -2.88 4.74
N HIS A 66 16.53 -1.54 4.61
CA HIS A 66 17.69 -0.75 4.98
C HIS A 66 18.05 -0.94 6.46
N GLN A 67 17.06 -0.96 7.36
CA GLN A 67 17.30 -1.21 8.80
C GLN A 67 17.76 -2.62 9.11
N ILE A 68 17.29 -3.62 8.36
CA ILE A 68 17.76 -4.99 8.47
C ILE A 68 19.25 -5.08 8.10
N ILE A 69 19.64 -4.43 7.01
CA ILE A 69 21.01 -4.50 6.49
C ILE A 69 21.98 -3.65 7.31
N ALA A 70 21.63 -2.38 7.58
CA ALA A 70 22.53 -1.41 8.18
C ALA A 70 22.55 -1.46 9.71
N ALA A 71 21.42 -1.75 10.35
CA ALA A 71 21.27 -1.71 11.81
C ALA A 71 21.01 -3.09 12.42
N HIS A 72 20.98 -4.17 11.61
CA HIS A 72 20.65 -5.52 12.06
C HIS A 72 19.36 -5.59 12.90
N ASN A 73 18.38 -4.74 12.58
CA ASN A 73 17.12 -4.70 13.31
C ASN A 73 16.18 -5.81 12.82
N PHE A 74 16.25 -6.98 13.45
CA PHE A 74 15.39 -8.12 13.14
C PHE A 74 14.13 -8.19 14.02
N ASN A 75 13.76 -7.09 14.67
CA ASN A 75 12.57 -7.08 15.52
C ASN A 75 11.31 -7.41 14.69
N PRO A 76 10.29 -8.06 15.28
CA PRO A 76 9.08 -8.46 14.56
C PRO A 76 8.33 -7.30 13.89
N GLY A 77 8.39 -6.09 14.47
CA GLY A 77 7.82 -4.88 13.87
C GLY A 77 8.66 -4.24 12.76
N ASN A 78 9.82 -4.82 12.42
CA ASN A 78 10.66 -4.37 11.30
C ASN A 78 10.83 -5.47 10.23
N ALA A 79 11.20 -6.68 10.65
CA ALA A 79 11.48 -7.81 9.76
C ALA A 79 10.36 -8.88 9.73
N GLY A 80 9.27 -8.66 10.48
CA GLY A 80 8.15 -9.58 10.56
C GLY A 80 7.07 -9.30 9.52
N THR A 81 5.81 -9.40 9.95
CA THR A 81 4.64 -9.33 9.06
C THR A 81 4.54 -8.02 8.29
N ILE A 82 4.98 -6.90 8.87
CA ILE A 82 4.87 -5.59 8.25
C ILE A 82 5.65 -5.48 6.93
N LEU A 83 6.89 -5.99 6.90
CA LEU A 83 7.72 -6.01 5.70
C LEU A 83 7.05 -6.81 4.58
N TRP A 84 6.47 -7.96 4.91
CA TRP A 84 5.76 -8.79 3.94
C TRP A 84 4.49 -8.13 3.44
N THR A 85 3.70 -7.48 4.31
CA THR A 85 2.50 -6.77 3.88
C THR A 85 2.83 -5.58 2.99
N ASP A 86 3.91 -4.87 3.29
CA ASP A 86 4.38 -3.74 2.48
C ASP A 86 4.76 -4.15 1.05
N ILE A 87 5.23 -5.39 0.86
CA ILE A 87 5.57 -5.95 -0.46
C ILE A 87 4.33 -6.54 -1.14
N LEU A 88 3.59 -7.40 -0.43
CA LEU A 88 2.53 -8.23 -1.01
C LEU A 88 1.26 -7.43 -1.32
N ILE A 89 0.89 -6.43 -0.50
CA ILE A 89 -0.31 -5.63 -0.75
C ILE A 89 -0.22 -4.89 -2.09
N PRO A 90 0.86 -4.13 -2.39
CA PRO A 90 1.00 -3.50 -3.71
C PRO A 90 0.97 -4.49 -4.87
N LEU A 91 1.65 -5.64 -4.72
CA LEU A 91 1.65 -6.69 -5.76
C LEU A 91 0.22 -7.18 -6.04
N CYS A 92 -0.55 -7.49 -4.99
CA CYS A 92 -1.94 -7.89 -5.12
C CYS A 92 -2.81 -6.79 -5.76
N LEU A 93 -2.62 -5.53 -5.40
CA LEU A 93 -3.36 -4.40 -5.96
C LEU A 93 -3.06 -4.18 -7.45
N ILE A 94 -1.79 -4.27 -7.84
CA ILE A 94 -1.38 -4.19 -9.25
C ILE A 94 -2.02 -5.32 -10.06
N LEU A 95 -1.96 -6.55 -9.55
CA LEU A 95 -2.59 -7.71 -10.20
C LEU A 95 -4.10 -7.52 -10.34
N ALA A 96 -4.78 -7.07 -9.28
CA ALA A 96 -6.21 -6.80 -9.31
C ALA A 96 -6.57 -5.71 -10.34
N LEU A 97 -5.79 -4.63 -10.41
CA LEU A 97 -5.99 -3.56 -11.40
C LEU A 97 -5.83 -4.06 -12.84
N VAL A 98 -4.81 -4.89 -13.10
CA VAL A 98 -4.59 -5.49 -14.43
C VAL A 98 -5.78 -6.35 -14.83
N VAL A 99 -6.26 -7.23 -13.93
CA VAL A 99 -7.40 -8.11 -14.18
C VAL A 99 -8.67 -7.30 -14.48
N VAL A 100 -8.97 -6.28 -13.67
CA VAL A 100 -10.13 -5.40 -13.88
C VAL A 100 -10.02 -4.62 -15.19
N SER A 101 -8.83 -4.14 -15.52
CA SER A 101 -8.59 -3.38 -16.75
C SER A 101 -8.72 -4.26 -18.00
N CYS A 102 -8.32 -5.53 -17.93
CA CYS A 102 -8.51 -6.49 -19.02
C CYS A 102 -10.00 -6.80 -19.26
N LYS A 103 -10.80 -6.96 -18.20
CA LYS A 103 -12.24 -7.22 -18.30
C LYS A 103 -13.02 -6.04 -18.91
N ASN A 104 -12.56 -4.82 -18.66
CA ASN A 104 -13.22 -3.59 -19.10
C ASN A 104 -12.79 -3.12 -20.50
N ARG A 105 -12.00 -3.91 -21.26
CA ARG A 105 -11.66 -3.55 -22.65
C ARG A 105 -12.91 -3.70 -23.54
N PRO A 106 -13.33 -2.64 -24.26
CA PRO A 106 -14.37 -2.80 -25.28
C PRO A 106 -13.85 -3.76 -26.35
N GLU A 107 -14.69 -4.72 -26.76
CA GLU A 107 -14.34 -5.61 -27.87
C GLU A 107 -14.07 -4.78 -29.12
N LYS A 108 -12.93 -5.02 -29.77
CA LYS A 108 -12.56 -4.39 -31.03
C LYS A 108 -13.52 -4.90 -32.12
N GLY A 109 -14.69 -4.28 -32.30
CA GLY A 109 -15.67 -4.84 -33.24
C GLY A 109 -16.89 -4.01 -33.66
N SER A 110 -17.00 -2.71 -33.37
CA SER A 110 -18.22 -1.94 -33.73
C SER A 110 -18.01 -0.65 -34.53
N TYR A 111 -16.80 -0.39 -35.07
CA TYR A 111 -16.54 0.78 -35.93
C TYR A 111 -16.68 0.51 -37.43
N ILE A 112 -17.45 -0.51 -37.84
CA ILE A 112 -17.76 -0.75 -39.26
C ILE A 112 -19.25 -1.09 -39.41
N THR A 113 -20.11 -0.07 -39.43
CA THR A 113 -21.26 0.02 -40.36
C THR A 113 -22.14 1.20 -39.98
N ASN A 114 -22.13 2.22 -40.84
CA ASN A 114 -23.28 2.99 -41.33
C ASN A 114 -22.76 4.34 -41.86
N ARG A 115 -22.19 4.28 -43.08
CA ARG A 115 -22.31 5.34 -44.07
C ARG A 115 -23.22 4.83 -45.16
#